data_AF-A0A535AF58-F1
#
_entry.id   AF-A0A535AF58-F1
#
_cell.length_a   1.000
_cell.length_b   1.000
_cell.length_c   1.000
_cell.angle_alpha   90.00
_cell.angle_beta   90.00
_cell.angle_gamma   90.00
#
_symmetry.space_group_name_H-M   'P 1'
#
loop_
_entity.id
_entity.type
_entity.pdbx_description
1 polymer ?
#
loop_
_entity_poly.entity_id
_entity_poly.type
_entity_poly.pdbx_seq_one_letter_code
_entity_poly.pdbx_strand_id
1 'polypeptide(L)' 'MLRAVPETVVVIPTYDERDNVVGLLPTVLAAIDCHVVVVDDDSPDGTAQAVAALAAAD' A
#
# COMPACT_ATOMS: atom_id res chain seq x y z
N MET A 1 1.12 17.93 17.08
CA MET A 1 0.45 16.80 17.77
C MET A 1 0.95 15.53 17.13
N LEU A 2 1.46 14.55 17.90
CA LEU A 2 1.81 13.25 17.33
C LEU A 2 0.51 12.51 16.99
N ARG A 3 0.33 12.12 15.73
CA ARG A 3 -0.69 11.14 15.36
C ARG A 3 -0.37 9.86 16.11
N ALA A 4 -1.39 9.25 16.74
CA ALA A 4 -1.26 7.90 17.24
C ALA A 4 -0.94 6.98 16.06
N VAL A 5 0.04 6.09 16.21
CA VAL A 5 0.36 5.09 15.20
C VAL A 5 -0.70 3.98 15.33
N PRO A 6 -1.46 3.67 14.26
CA PRO A 6 -2.35 2.53 14.24
C PRO A 6 -1.66 1.27 14.76
N GLU A 7 -2.30 0.55 15.68
CA GLU A 7 -1.75 -0.71 16.21
C GLU A 7 -1.76 -1.84 15.17
N THR A 8 -2.57 -1.69 14.11
CA THR A 8 -2.70 -2.68 13.04
C THR A 8 -1.81 -2.32 11.85
N VAL A 9 -1.03 -3.32 11.39
CA VAL A 9 -0.26 -3.25 10.15
C VAL A 9 -0.77 -4.31 9.18
N VAL A 10 -1.16 -3.90 7.97
CA VAL A 10 -1.50 -4.79 6.87
C VAL A 10 -0.31 -4.89 5.94
N VAL A 11 0.18 -6.11 5.74
CA VAL A 11 1.28 -6.37 4.80
C VAL A 11 0.71 -6.95 3.52
N ILE A 12 1.04 -6.35 2.37
CA ILE A 12 0.58 -6.78 1.05
C ILE A 12 1.81 -7.16 0.21
N PRO A 13 2.10 -8.45 0.03
CA PRO A 13 3.15 -8.87 -0.90
C PRO A 13 2.67 -8.72 -2.35
N THR A 14 3.55 -8.28 -3.25
CA THR A 14 3.22 -8.06 -4.67
C THR A 14 4.29 -8.62 -5.61
N TYR A 15 3.83 -9.15 -6.76
CA TYR A 15 4.63 -9.47 -7.94
C TYR A 15 3.73 -9.42 -9.18
N ASP A 16 3.97 -8.48 -10.10
CA ASP A 16 3.09 -8.23 -11.27
C ASP A 16 1.63 -7.89 -10.90
N GLU A 17 1.43 -7.06 -9.86
CA GLU A 17 0.12 -6.76 -9.27
C GLU A 17 -0.27 -5.28 -9.39
N ARG A 18 0.36 -4.50 -10.27
CA ARG A 18 0.23 -3.02 -10.31
C ARG A 18 -1.21 -2.54 -10.25
N ASP A 19 -2.06 -3.04 -11.13
CA ASP A 19 -3.44 -2.55 -11.24
C ASP A 19 -4.30 -3.01 -10.05
N ASN A 20 -4.00 -4.20 -9.51
CA ASN A 20 -4.71 -4.78 -8.37
C ASN A 20 -4.36 -4.05 -7.07
N VAL A 21 -3.06 -3.82 -6.79
CA VAL A 21 -2.62 -3.13 -5.57
C VAL A 21 -3.10 -1.68 -5.55
N VAL A 22 -3.09 -0.99 -6.71
CA VAL A 22 -3.60 0.38 -6.84
C VAL A 22 -5.10 0.47 -6.51
N GLY A 23 -5.90 -0.51 -6.94
CA GLY A 23 -7.32 -0.58 -6.60
C GLY A 23 -7.60 -1.00 -5.16
N LEU A 24 -6.75 -1.86 -4.60
CA LEU A 24 -6.92 -2.42 -3.25
C LEU A 24 -6.63 -1.40 -2.14
N LEU A 25 -5.55 -0.61 -2.28
CA LEU A 25 -5.05 0.26 -1.22
C LEU A 25 -6.10 1.24 -0.65
N PRO A 26 -6.86 2.00 -1.47
CA PRO A 26 -7.89 2.91 -0.94
C PRO A 26 -8.99 2.19 -0.17
N THR A 27 -9.33 0.96 -0.59
CA THR A 27 -10.36 0.15 0.05
C THR A 27 -9.92 -0.33 1.43
N VAL A 28 -8.66 -0.78 1.56
CA VAL A 28 -8.10 -1.21 2.85
C VAL A 28 -8.00 -0.04 3.82
N LEU A 29 -7.45 1.09 3.38
CA LEU A 29 -7.27 2.28 4.20
C LEU A 29 -8.60 2.91 4.66
N ALA A 30 -9.66 2.76 3.86
CA ALA A 30 -11.00 3.21 4.26
C ALA A 30 -11.73 2.24 5.19
N ALA A 31 -11.38 0.95 5.17
CA ALA A 31 -12.07 -0.09 5.92
C ALA A 31 -11.60 -0.19 7.38
N ILE A 32 -10.32 0.05 7.64
CA ILE A 32 -9.70 -0.07 8.97
C ILE A 32 -8.66 1.02 9.22
N ASP A 33 -8.54 1.47 10.48
CA ASP A 33 -7.44 2.34 10.90
C ASP A 33 -6.16 1.51 11.01
N CYS A 34 -5.30 1.58 9.98
CA CYS A 34 -4.11 0.75 9.87
C CYS A 34 -2.97 1.47 9.14
N HIS A 35 -1.77 0.92 9.29
CA HIS A 35 -0.67 1.16 8.36
C HIS A 35 -0.61 0.05 7.32
N VAL A 36 -0.40 0.40 6.05
CA VAL A 36 -0.15 -0.58 4.99
C VAL A 36 1.33 -0.60 4.63
N VAL A 37 1.90 -1.80 4.55
CA VAL A 37 3.25 -2.03 4.05
C VAL A 37 3.14 -2.91 2.81
N VAL A 38 3.45 -2.35 1.65
CA VAL A 38 3.56 -3.12 0.41
C VAL A 38 4.97 -3.65 0.28
N VAL A 39 5.10 -4.96 0.02
CA VAL A 39 6.38 -5.65 -0.16
C VAL A 39 6.44 -6.14 -1.59
N ASP A 40 7.21 -5.47 -2.42
CA ASP A 40 7.35 -5.80 -3.84
C ASP A 40 8.56 -6.70 -4.09
N ASP A 41 8.38 -7.80 -4.84
CA ASP A 41 9.43 -8.76 -5.18
C ASP A 41 10.04 -8.48 -6.57
N ASP A 42 10.54 -7.27 -6.77
CA ASP A 42 11.14 -6.80 -8.04
C ASP A 42 10.19 -6.93 -9.24
N SER A 43 8.96 -6.42 -9.10
CA SER A 43 7.96 -6.49 -10.15
C SER A 43 8.40 -5.73 -11.42
N PRO A 44 8.45 -6.38 -12.60
CA PRO A 44 8.82 -5.72 -13.85
C PRO A 44 7.73 -4.81 -14.42
N ASP A 45 6.48 -4.96 -13.98
CA ASP A 45 5.30 -4.23 -14.48
C ASP A 45 5.17 -2.78 -13.98
N GLY A 46 6.03 -2.37 -13.05
CA GLY A 46 5.98 -1.06 -12.44
C GLY A 46 5.17 -0.97 -11.14
N THR A 47 4.87 -2.10 -10.49
CA THR A 47 4.10 -2.16 -9.22
C THR A 47 4.66 -1.22 -8.15
N ALA A 48 5.96 -1.31 -7.86
CA ALA A 48 6.60 -0.47 -6.84
C ALA A 48 6.46 1.04 -7.13
N GLN A 49 6.57 1.45 -8.39
CA GLN A 49 6.47 2.84 -8.81
C GLN A 49 5.03 3.37 -8.64
N ALA A 50 4.03 2.55 -8.96
CA ALA A 50 2.63 2.91 -8.78
C ALA A 50 2.28 3.07 -7.29
N VAL A 51 2.76 2.16 -6.43
CA VAL A 51 2.58 2.25 -4.98
C VAL A 51 3.28 3.48 -4.40
N ALA A 52 4.50 3.78 -4.82
CA ALA A 52 5.24 4.96 -4.37
C ALA A 52 4.52 6.27 -4.76
N ALA A 53 3.93 6.33 -5.95
CA ALA A 53 3.15 7.49 -6.39
C ALA A 53 1.89 7.71 -5.54
N LEU A 54 1.20 6.63 -5.14
CA LEU A 54 0.07 6.71 -4.22
C LEU A 54 0.48 7.16 -2.83
N ALA A 55 1.55 6.56 -2.28
CA ALA A 55 2.05 6.90 -0.95
C ALA A 55 2.53 8.35 -0.83
N ALA A 56 3.03 8.94 -1.92
CA ALA A 56 3.42 10.35 -1.95
C ALA A 56 2.24 11.33 -1.98
N ALA A 57 1.02 10.83 -2.25
CA ALA A 57 -0.20 11.62 -2.30
C ALA A 57 -1.07 11.51 -1.02
N ASP A 58 -0.67 10.66 -0.07
CA ASP A 58 -1.27 10.49 1.27
C ASP A 58 -0.73 11.53 2.28
#